data_AF-A0A437AIU6-F1
#
_entry.id   AF-A0A437AIU6-F1
#
_cell.length_a   1.000
_cell.length_b   1.000
_cell.length_c   1.000
_cell.angle_alpha   90.00
_cell.angle_beta   90.00
_cell.angle_gamma   90.00
#
_symmetry.space_group_name_H-M   'P 1'
#
loop_
_entity.id
_entity.type
_entity.pdbx_description
1 polymer ?
#
loop_
_entity_poly.entity_id
_entity_poly.type
_entity_poly.pdbx_seq_one_letter_code
_entity_poly.pdbx_strand_id
1 'polypeptide(L)'
;MTFLRPEKIKLFLNENEKMPEDLVDQINNVSKYNCVNQIVILPDAHLGHFFPVGSVVSVDLSYENCLIFPSGIGYDINCGVRMVKTDLFYENVKDRLSELADKLFKIFQ
;
A
#
# COMPACT_ATOMS: atom_id res chain seq x y z
N MET A 1 -5.27 -1.09 21.97
CA MET A 1 -5.62 -0.57 20.62
C MET A 1 -7.12 -0.45 20.56
N THR A 2 -7.62 0.75 20.31
CA THR A 2 -9.07 0.99 20.26
C THR A 2 -9.40 1.64 18.93
N PHE A 3 -10.14 0.93 18.09
CA PHE A 3 -10.68 1.50 16.86
C PHE A 3 -12.00 2.22 17.16
N LEU A 4 -12.20 3.39 16.55
CA LEU A 4 -13.43 4.17 16.71
C LEU A 4 -14.62 3.54 16.00
N ARG A 5 -14.36 2.87 14.86
CA ARG A 5 -15.35 2.15 14.05
C ARG A 5 -14.83 0.75 13.68
N PRO A 6 -14.70 -0.16 14.65
CA PRO A 6 -14.13 -1.49 14.43
C PRO A 6 -14.92 -2.31 13.39
N GLU A 7 -16.22 -2.07 13.25
CA GLU A 7 -17.09 -2.72 12.28
C GLU A 7 -16.70 -2.45 10.82
N LYS A 8 -15.98 -1.35 10.57
CA LYS A 8 -15.49 -0.99 9.23
C LYS A 8 -14.10 -1.52 8.91
N ILE A 9 -13.41 -2.14 9.88
CA ILE A 9 -11.98 -2.41 9.78
C ILE A 9 -11.73 -3.92 9.64
N LYS A 10 -10.96 -4.30 8.62
CA LYS A 10 -10.44 -5.65 8.44
C LYS A 10 -8.91 -5.61 8.52
N LEU A 11 -8.35 -6.39 9.44
CA LEU A 11 -6.90 -6.52 9.62
C LEU A 11 -6.42 -7.85 9.05
N PHE A 12 -5.34 -7.81 8.27
CA PHE A 12 -4.56 -8.98 7.90
C PHE A 12 -3.22 -8.91 8.63
N LEU A 13 -3.17 -9.46 9.84
CA LEU A 13 -1.97 -9.48 10.68
C LEU A 13 -1.67 -10.93 11.08
N ASN A 14 -0.39 -11.21 11.34
CA ASN A 14 0.00 -12.47 11.95
C ASN A 14 -0.38 -12.50 13.45
N GLU A 15 -0.54 -13.68 14.03
CA GLU A 15 -1.03 -13.87 15.41
C GLU A 15 -0.23 -13.12 16.49
N ASN A 16 1.05 -12.82 16.22
CA ASN A 16 1.96 -12.15 17.15
C ASN A 16 2.21 -10.67 16.83
N GLU A 17 1.65 -10.16 15.73
CA GLU A 17 1.87 -8.77 15.31
C GLU A 17 0.94 -7.81 16.04
N LYS A 18 1.56 -6.80 16.65
CA LYS A 18 0.86 -5.65 17.22
C LYS A 18 1.03 -4.48 16.27
N MET A 19 -0.07 -3.83 15.90
CA MET A 19 -0.01 -2.56 15.20
C MET A 19 0.56 -1.44 16.08
N PRO A 20 1.45 -0.58 15.56
CA PRO A 20 1.86 0.63 16.25
C PRO A 20 0.66 1.53 16.57
N GLU A 21 0.67 2.23 17.72
CA GLU A 21 -0.43 3.12 18.12
C GLU A 21 -0.66 4.24 17.09
N ASP A 22 0.42 4.83 16.56
CA ASP A 22 0.35 5.85 15.52
C ASP A 22 -0.35 5.36 14.24
N LEU A 23 -0.27 4.04 13.94
CA LEU A 23 -0.97 3.44 12.80
C LEU A 23 -2.47 3.35 13.08
N VAL A 24 -2.85 2.98 14.31
CA VAL A 24 -4.24 2.95 14.77
C VAL A 24 -4.85 4.35 14.68
N ASP A 25 -4.09 5.39 15.00
CA ASP A 25 -4.55 6.77 14.92
C ASP A 25 -4.82 7.22 13.48
N GLN A 26 -3.97 6.84 12.52
CA GLN A 26 -4.23 7.10 11.10
C GLN A 26 -5.51 6.41 10.62
N ILE A 27 -5.71 5.14 11.01
CA ILE A 27 -6.94 4.38 10.69
C ILE A 27 -8.17 5.05 11.31
N ASN A 28 -8.07 5.46 12.57
CA ASN A 28 -9.14 6.14 13.28
C ASN A 28 -9.51 7.46 12.60
N ASN A 29 -8.53 8.23 12.12
CA ASN A 29 -8.78 9.49 11.42
C ASN A 29 -9.56 9.29 10.12
N VAL A 30 -9.26 8.24 9.36
CA VAL A 30 -9.98 7.90 8.13
C VAL A 30 -11.37 7.33 8.44
N SER A 31 -11.52 6.49 9.46
CA SER A 31 -12.77 5.80 9.78
C SER A 31 -13.94 6.74 10.16
N LYS A 32 -13.64 7.98 10.59
CA LYS A 32 -14.62 8.98 11.04
C LYS A 32 -15.55 9.43 9.90
N TYR A 33 -15.08 9.43 8.65
CA TYR A 33 -15.88 9.88 7.52
C TYR A 33 -17.04 8.91 7.24
N ASN A 34 -18.26 9.43 7.08
CA ASN A 34 -19.45 8.61 6.86
C ASN A 34 -19.44 7.89 5.51
N CYS A 35 -18.82 8.50 4.50
CA CYS A 35 -18.65 7.90 3.18
C CYS A 35 -17.65 6.73 3.16
N VAL A 36 -16.83 6.53 4.20
CA VAL A 36 -15.94 5.37 4.27
C VAL A 36 -16.74 4.14 4.67
N ASN A 37 -16.82 3.16 3.78
CA ASN A 37 -17.58 1.92 4.01
C ASN A 37 -16.73 0.85 4.70
N GLN A 38 -15.49 0.69 4.23
CA GLN A 38 -14.58 -0.34 4.72
C GLN A 38 -13.13 0.12 4.58
N ILE A 39 -12.31 -0.25 5.59
CA ILE A 39 -10.87 -0.08 5.65
C ILE A 39 -10.25 -1.48 5.78
N VAL A 40 -9.29 -1.78 4.91
CA VAL A 40 -8.48 -2.99 4.98
C VAL A 40 -7.04 -2.60 5.25
N ILE A 41 -6.41 -3.25 6.21
CA ILE A 41 -5.00 -3.09 6.56
C ILE A 41 -4.27 -4.37 6.17
N LEU A 42 -3.31 -4.23 5.26
CA LEU A 42 -2.48 -5.32 4.77
C LEU A 42 -1.33 -5.62 5.76
N PRO A 43 -0.70 -6.81 5.67
CA PRO A 43 0.33 -7.23 6.62
C PRO A 43 1.59 -6.34 6.64
N ASP A 44 1.86 -5.62 5.56
CA ASP A 44 3.01 -4.72 5.40
C ASP A 44 2.70 -3.27 5.80
N ALA A 45 1.54 -3.03 6.43
CA ALA A 45 1.09 -1.69 6.73
C ALA A 45 1.99 -0.96 7.74
N HIS A 46 2.29 0.29 7.43
CA HIS A 46 3.14 1.16 8.25
C HIS A 46 2.75 2.62 8.07
N LEU A 47 3.38 3.50 8.86
CA LEU A 47 3.05 4.91 8.91
C LEU A 47 3.22 5.58 7.54
N GLY A 48 2.15 6.22 7.09
CA GLY A 48 2.18 7.11 5.92
C GLY A 48 1.96 8.57 6.31
N HIS A 49 1.56 9.40 5.35
CA HIS A 49 1.36 10.84 5.57
C HIS A 49 -0.02 11.20 6.18
N PHE A 50 -1.02 10.34 6.00
CA PHE A 50 -2.36 10.49 6.58
C PHE A 50 -3.09 9.14 6.61
N PHE A 51 -2.96 8.39 5.51
CA PHE A 51 -3.32 6.98 5.42
C PHE A 51 -2.08 6.14 5.73
N PRO A 52 -2.25 4.96 6.34
CA PRO A 52 -1.19 3.96 6.36
C PRO A 52 -0.79 3.58 4.94
N VAL A 53 0.50 3.42 4.69
CA VAL A 53 0.96 2.62 3.54
C VAL A 53 0.47 1.19 3.77
N GLY A 54 0.10 0.46 2.71
CA GLY A 54 -0.49 -0.88 2.85
C GLY A 54 -1.94 -0.87 3.33
N SER A 55 -2.68 0.23 3.14
CA SER A 55 -4.12 0.28 3.40
C SER A 55 -4.94 0.35 2.12
N VAL A 56 -6.16 -0.19 2.18
CA VAL A 56 -7.19 -0.05 1.15
C VAL A 56 -8.43 0.54 1.79
N VAL A 57 -8.95 1.63 1.24
CA VAL A 57 -10.11 2.32 1.78
C VAL A 57 -11.16 2.47 0.70
N SER A 58 -12.35 1.95 0.96
CA SER A 58 -13.50 2.13 0.09
C SER A 58 -14.32 3.34 0.52
N VAL A 59 -14.65 4.19 -0.44
CA VAL A 59 -15.44 5.41 -0.25
C VAL A 59 -16.67 5.39 -1.15
N ASP A 60 -17.82 5.79 -0.60
CA ASP A 60 -19.09 5.93 -1.31
C ASP A 60 -19.30 7.38 -1.76
N LEU A 61 -19.17 7.60 -3.07
CA LEU A 61 -19.29 8.92 -3.69
C LEU A 61 -20.74 9.43 -3.79
N SER A 62 -21.75 8.64 -3.42
CA SER A 62 -23.14 9.11 -3.36
C SER A 62 -23.42 10.06 -2.19
N TYR A 63 -22.55 10.09 -1.18
CA TYR A 63 -22.62 11.04 -0.08
C TYR A 63 -22.20 12.44 -0.57
N GLU A 64 -23.06 13.44 -0.34
CA GLU A 64 -22.88 14.82 -0.79
C GLU A 64 -21.55 15.47 -0.34
N ASN A 65 -21.05 15.08 0.83
CA ASN A 65 -19.79 15.57 1.41
C ASN A 65 -18.67 14.52 1.36
N CYS A 66 -18.74 13.54 0.44
CA CYS A 66 -17.66 12.57 0.27
C CYS A 66 -16.40 13.24 -0.27
N LEU A 67 -15.28 13.04 0.41
CA LEU A 67 -13.98 13.55 -0.01
C LEU A 67 -13.16 12.44 -0.67
N ILE A 68 -12.44 12.79 -1.73
CA ILE A 68 -11.31 12.00 -2.23
C ILE A 68 -10.08 12.50 -1.47
N PHE A 69 -9.27 11.58 -0.95
CA PHE A 69 -8.08 11.91 -0.19
C PHE A 69 -6.83 11.63 -1.05
N PRO A 70 -6.13 12.66 -1.57
CA PRO A 70 -4.89 12.44 -2.33
C PRO A 70 -3.84 11.67 -1.54
N SER A 71 -3.79 11.90 -0.23
CA SER A 71 -2.90 11.19 0.69
C SER A 71 -3.21 9.70 0.84
N GLY A 72 -4.42 9.25 0.45
CA GLY A 72 -4.79 7.84 0.37
C GLY A 72 -4.33 7.16 -0.92
N ILE A 73 -3.88 7.92 -1.91
CA ILE A 73 -3.27 7.42 -3.15
C ILE A 73 -1.75 7.35 -2.99
N GLY A 74 -1.16 8.38 -2.37
CA GLY A 74 0.29 8.51 -2.19
C GLY A 74 0.86 9.65 -3.04
N TYR A 75 2.09 10.05 -2.71
CA TYR A 75 2.80 11.13 -3.42
C TYR A 75 3.27 10.69 -4.81
N ASP A 76 3.81 9.48 -4.92
CA ASP A 76 4.24 8.88 -6.18
C ASP A 76 3.08 8.08 -6.79
N ILE A 77 2.20 8.81 -7.48
CA ILE A 77 0.97 8.27 -8.03
C ILE A 77 1.31 7.22 -9.09
N ASN A 78 0.68 6.05 -8.98
CA ASN A 78 0.94 4.90 -9.84
C ASN A 78 2.35 4.32 -9.70
N CYS A 79 3.01 4.54 -8.54
CA CYS A 79 4.11 3.69 -8.12
C CYS A 79 3.65 2.24 -8.15
N GLY A 80 4.43 1.39 -8.82
CA GLY A 80 4.03 0.04 -9.12
C GLY A 80 5.13 -0.75 -9.78
N VAL A 81 4.83 -2.00 -10.07
CA VAL A 81 5.80 -2.96 -10.59
C VAL A 81 5.35 -3.44 -11.96
N ARG A 82 6.29 -3.47 -12.91
CA ARG A 82 6.13 -4.16 -14.19
C ARG A 82 7.04 -5.37 -14.22
N MET A 83 6.47 -6.52 -14.59
CA MET A 83 7.23 -7.75 -14.81
C MET A 83 7.27 -8.07 -16.31
N VAL A 84 8.47 -8.38 -16.81
CA VAL A 84 8.69 -8.84 -18.20
C VAL A 84 9.25 -10.25 -18.14
N LYS A 85 8.51 -11.20 -18.72
CA LYS A 85 8.98 -12.58 -18.87
C LYS A 85 9.81 -12.69 -20.15
N THR A 86 10.90 -13.46 -20.09
CA THR A 86 11.68 -13.88 -21.26
C THR A 86 11.68 -15.41 -21.34
N ASP A 87 12.19 -15.95 -22.44
CA ASP A 87 12.41 -17.40 -22.61
C ASP A 87 13.79 -17.86 -22.10
N LEU A 88 14.55 -16.97 -21.44
CA LEU A 88 15.85 -17.30 -20.84
C LEU A 88 15.66 -17.95 -19.48
N PHE A 89 16.47 -18.99 -19.22
CA PHE A 89 16.62 -19.59 -17.90
C PHE A 89 17.84 -19.00 -17.17
N TYR A 90 17.89 -19.20 -15.86
CA TYR A 90 19.02 -18.75 -15.03
C TYR A 90 20.38 -19.19 -15.59
N GLU A 91 20.47 -20.44 -16.06
CA GLU A 91 21.68 -21.01 -16.67
C GLU A 91 22.15 -20.27 -17.93
N ASN A 92 21.26 -19.57 -18.64
CA ASN A 92 21.64 -18.78 -19.81
C ASN A 92 22.28 -17.44 -19.45
N VAL A 93 22.06 -16.94 -18.22
CA VAL A 93 22.42 -15.57 -17.82
C VAL A 93 23.36 -15.48 -16.62
N LYS A 94 23.49 -16.53 -15.81
CA LYS A 94 24.23 -16.52 -14.53
C LYS A 94 25.66 -15.99 -14.64
N ASP A 95 26.36 -16.32 -15.73
CA ASP A 95 27.76 -15.93 -15.94
C ASP A 95 27.91 -14.49 -16.48
N ARG A 96 26.80 -13.82 -16.80
CA ARG A 96 26.77 -12.46 -17.38
C ARG A 96 25.90 -11.47 -16.59
N LEU A 97 25.48 -11.82 -15.37
CA LEU A 97 24.60 -10.96 -14.56
C LEU A 97 25.17 -9.56 -14.33
N SER A 98 26.49 -9.47 -14.08
CA SER A 98 27.18 -8.19 -13.91
C SER A 98 27.11 -7.34 -15.18
N GLU A 99 27.44 -7.93 -16.34
CA GLU A 99 27.40 -7.25 -17.64
C GLU A 99 25.96 -6.81 -17.99
N LEU A 100 24.97 -7.65 -17.69
CA LEU A 100 23.56 -7.35 -17.92
C LEU A 100 23.09 -6.19 -17.04
N ALA A 101 23.44 -6.17 -15.76
CA ALA A 101 23.11 -5.08 -14.84
C ALA A 101 23.70 -3.74 -15.33
N ASP A 102 24.97 -3.72 -15.74
CA ASP A 102 25.62 -2.52 -16.29
C ASP A 102 24.93 -2.02 -17.57
N LYS A 103 24.53 -2.94 -18.46
CA LYS A 103 23.79 -2.61 -19.68
C LYS A 103 22.41 -2.06 -19.38
N LEU A 104 21.68 -2.65 -18.43
CA LEU A 104 20.36 -2.16 -18.00
C LEU A 104 20.48 -0.75 -17.39
N PHE A 105 21.45 -0.53 -16.51
CA PHE A 105 21.66 0.77 -15.88
C PHE A 105 21.90 1.88 -16.92
N LYS A 106 22.72 1.60 -17.94
CA LYS A 106 22.99 2.56 -19.04
C LYS A 106 21.78 2.90 -19.91
N ILE A 107 20.74 2.06 -19.96
CA ILE A 107 19.51 2.37 -20.72
C ILE A 107 18.67 3.43 -20.01
N PHE A 108 18.77 3.52 -18.69
CA PHE A 108 17.96 4.41 -17.86
C PHE A 108 18.71 5.66 -17.37
N GLN A 109 19.95 5.87 -17.80
CA GLN A 109 20.69 7.14 -17.65
C GLN A 109 20.42 8.06 -18.84
#